data_AF-A0A935XE40-F1
#
_entry.id   AF-A0A935XE40-F1
#
_cell.length_a   1.000
_cell.length_b   1.000
_cell.length_c   1.000
_cell.angle_alpha   90.00
_cell.angle_beta   90.00
_cell.angle_gamma   90.00
#
_symmetry.space_group_name_H-M   'P 1'
#
loop_
_entity.id
_entity.type
_entity.pdbx_description
1 polymer ?
#
loop_
_entity_poly.entity_id
_entity_poly.type
_entity_poly.pdbx_seq_one_letter_code
_entity_poly.pdbx_strand_id
1 'polypeptide(L)'
;MPSAPPPPQGDGAAGGVIASALDLARFDVALADGRLITPASRASLWASTRTPSGATLPYGLGWFLGNDAGRPLAWHTGLWDGQYSALYLKVLGETPAERLTLILLANSDALKWNTRLDEAAVERSPYATAFLEAFPARRSPR
;
A
#
# COMPACT_ATOMS: atom_id res chain seq x y z
N MET A 1 -27.90 8.50 -7.93
CA MET A 1 -27.19 9.77 -7.70
C MET A 1 -25.89 9.45 -6.98
N PRO A 2 -24.73 9.99 -7.39
CA PRO A 2 -23.53 9.91 -6.55
C PRO A 2 -23.79 10.61 -5.22
N SER A 3 -23.16 10.13 -4.14
CA SER A 3 -23.19 10.80 -2.83
C SER A 3 -22.57 12.19 -2.92
N ALA A 4 -22.98 13.09 -2.02
CA ALA A 4 -22.28 14.35 -1.85
C ALA A 4 -20.80 14.09 -1.50
N PRO A 5 -19.86 14.93 -1.97
CA PRO A 5 -18.46 14.80 -1.59
C PRO A 5 -18.33 15.01 -0.07
N PRO A 6 -17.41 14.27 0.59
CA PRO A 6 -17.16 14.47 2.02
C PRO A 6 -16.63 15.88 2.31
N PRO A 7 -16.91 16.42 3.50
CA PRO A 7 -16.38 17.73 3.90
C PRO A 7 -14.86 17.68 3.97
N PRO A 8 -14.09 18.69 3.52
CA PRO A 8 -12.62 18.62 3.46
C PRO A 8 -11.99 18.29 4.83
N GLN A 9 -11.00 17.38 4.86
CA GLN A 9 -10.24 17.10 6.09
C GLN A 9 -9.20 18.18 6.42
N GLY A 10 -8.74 18.94 5.42
CA GLY A 10 -7.67 19.92 5.60
C GLY A 10 -6.26 19.35 5.48
N ASP A 11 -6.10 18.10 5.02
CA ASP A 11 -4.81 17.40 4.92
C ASP A 11 -3.88 17.91 3.79
N GLY A 12 -4.36 18.83 2.95
CA GLY A 12 -3.61 19.31 1.79
C GLY A 12 -3.24 18.15 0.85
N ALA A 13 -1.94 17.95 0.61
CA ALA A 13 -1.44 16.86 -0.23
C ALA A 13 -1.20 15.54 0.53
N ALA A 14 -1.41 15.49 1.86
CA ALA A 14 -1.25 14.27 2.64
C ALA A 14 -2.46 13.31 2.53
N GLY A 15 -3.60 13.82 2.04
CA GLY A 15 -4.85 13.09 1.87
C GLY A 15 -5.78 13.78 0.87
N GLY A 16 -7.00 13.27 0.69
CA GLY A 16 -8.04 13.94 -0.11
C GLY A 16 -8.19 13.47 -1.56
N VAL A 17 -7.39 12.51 -2.04
CA VAL A 17 -7.66 11.83 -3.31
C VAL A 17 -8.93 11.00 -3.17
N ILE A 18 -9.92 11.25 -4.04
CA ILE A 18 -11.16 10.46 -4.14
C ILE A 18 -11.08 9.61 -5.41
N ALA A 19 -11.12 8.30 -5.25
CA ALA A 19 -11.01 7.35 -6.35
C ALA A 19 -11.83 6.09 -6.06
N SER A 20 -12.28 5.41 -7.12
CA SER A 20 -12.82 4.06 -6.99
C SER A 20 -11.69 3.02 -6.89
N ALA A 21 -12.01 1.81 -6.42
CA ALA A 21 -11.05 0.70 -6.42
C ALA A 21 -10.55 0.39 -7.84
N LEU A 22 -11.40 0.56 -8.86
CA LEU A 22 -11.03 0.34 -10.25
C LEU A 22 -10.08 1.42 -10.78
N ASP A 23 -10.23 2.68 -10.36
CA ASP A 23 -9.30 3.75 -10.73
C ASP A 23 -7.93 3.55 -10.09
N LEU A 24 -7.91 3.14 -8.82
CA LEU A 24 -6.66 2.75 -8.14
C LEU A 24 -6.02 1.53 -8.81
N ALA A 25 -6.79 0.54 -9.25
CA ALA A 25 -6.25 -0.61 -9.98
C ALA A 25 -5.64 -0.21 -11.34
N ARG A 26 -6.27 0.73 -12.07
CA ARG A 26 -5.69 1.27 -13.31
C ARG A 26 -4.39 2.02 -13.06
N PHE A 27 -4.35 2.85 -12.00
CA PHE A 27 -3.14 3.52 -11.55
C PHE A 27 -2.05 2.50 -11.19
N ASP A 28 -2.39 1.45 -10.46
CA ASP A 28 -1.48 0.38 -10.05
C ASP A 28 -0.81 -0.30 -11.24
N VAL A 29 -1.61 -0.70 -12.23
CA VAL A 29 -1.12 -1.34 -13.45
C VAL A 29 -0.18 -0.38 -14.20
N ALA A 30 -0.55 0.89 -14.36
CA ALA A 30 0.30 1.87 -15.02
C ALA A 30 1.63 2.10 -14.28
N LEU A 31 1.62 2.09 -12.94
CA LEU A 31 2.83 2.19 -12.12
C LEU A 31 3.71 0.93 -12.26
N ALA A 32 3.11 -0.26 -12.20
CA ALA A 32 3.80 -1.54 -12.32
C ALA A 32 4.42 -1.75 -13.72
N ASP A 33 3.77 -1.24 -14.76
CA ASP A 33 4.24 -1.29 -16.15
C ASP A 33 5.28 -0.20 -16.48
N GLY A 34 5.60 0.68 -15.52
CA GLY A 34 6.59 1.75 -15.73
C GLY A 34 6.11 2.86 -16.67
N ARG A 35 4.78 3.03 -16.81
CA ARG A 35 4.17 4.03 -17.70
C ARG A 35 4.09 5.43 -17.08
N LEU A 36 4.24 5.53 -15.75
CA LEU A 36 4.06 6.77 -15.00
C LEU A 36 5.39 7.44 -14.62
N ILE A 37 6.40 6.63 -14.25
CA ILE A 37 7.66 7.11 -13.70
C ILE A 37 8.82 6.28 -14.24
N THR A 38 10.02 6.86 -14.22
CA THR A 38 11.23 6.17 -14.66
C THR A 38 11.55 4.95 -13.78
N PRO A 39 12.31 3.96 -14.28
CA PRO A 39 12.79 2.84 -13.47
C PRO A 39 13.56 3.29 -12.21
N ALA A 40 14.36 4.36 -12.32
CA ALA A 40 15.11 4.92 -11.20
C ALA A 40 14.18 5.51 -10.14
N SER A 41 13.18 6.31 -10.55
CA SER A 41 12.17 6.85 -9.64
C SER A 41 11.38 5.74 -8.95
N ARG A 42 11.06 4.67 -9.66
CA ARG A 42 10.36 3.51 -9.10
C ARG A 42 11.22 2.76 -8.08
N ALA A 43 12.51 2.62 -8.33
CA ALA A 43 13.44 2.04 -7.35
C ALA A 43 13.47 2.87 -6.06
N SER A 44 13.52 4.20 -6.18
CA SER A 44 13.47 5.11 -5.02
C SER A 44 12.16 5.03 -4.24
N LEU A 45 11.03 4.77 -4.91
CA LEU A 45 9.72 4.64 -4.28
C LEU A 45 9.69 3.50 -3.24
N TRP A 46 10.42 2.42 -3.53
CA TRP A 46 10.48 1.20 -2.71
C TRP A 46 11.75 1.10 -1.85
N ALA A 47 12.60 2.13 -1.86
CA ALA A 47 13.82 2.16 -1.05
C ALA A 47 13.51 2.65 0.37
N SER A 48 14.03 1.95 1.37
CA SER A 48 13.90 2.36 2.77
C SER A 48 14.53 3.72 3.04
N THR A 49 13.82 4.55 3.82
CA THR A 49 14.29 5.88 4.23
C THR A 49 15.21 5.78 5.44
N ARG A 50 16.26 6.61 5.48
CA ARG A 50 17.12 6.76 6.66
C ARG A 50 16.79 8.03 7.42
N THR A 51 16.69 7.95 8.73
CA THR A 51 16.50 9.10 9.62
C THR A 51 17.81 9.92 9.74
N PRO A 52 17.74 11.18 10.21
CA PRO A 52 18.94 11.96 10.53
C PRO A 52 19.85 11.29 11.57
N SER A 53 19.28 10.46 12.46
CA SER A 53 20.03 9.66 13.44
C SER A 53 20.65 8.38 12.85
N GLY A 54 20.47 8.12 11.55
CA GLY A 54 21.06 6.99 10.82
C GLY A 54 20.23 5.70 10.84
N ALA A 55 19.09 5.68 11.53
CA ALA A 55 18.19 4.52 11.58
C ALA A 55 17.49 4.32 10.24
N THR A 56 17.31 3.06 9.84
CA THR A 56 16.55 2.70 8.63
C THR A 56 15.09 2.45 9.01
N LEU A 57 14.18 3.15 8.35
CA LEU A 57 12.74 2.95 8.52
C LEU A 57 12.22 1.95 7.47
N PRO A 58 11.27 1.07 7.83
CA PRO A 58 10.50 0.27 6.87
C PRO A 58 9.48 1.16 6.10
N TYR A 59 9.95 2.28 5.54
CA TYR A 59 9.13 3.26 4.84
C TYR A 59 9.90 3.87 3.68
N GLY A 60 9.33 3.79 2.48
CA GLY A 60 9.81 4.44 1.26
C GLY A 60 9.08 5.74 0.97
N LEU A 61 9.08 6.17 -0.29
CA LEU A 61 8.42 7.43 -0.68
C LEU A 61 6.90 7.25 -0.72
N GLY A 62 6.26 7.40 0.45
CA GLY A 62 4.80 7.29 0.59
C GLY A 62 4.28 5.87 0.76
N TRP A 63 5.14 4.91 1.14
CA TRP A 63 4.77 3.51 1.29
C TRP A 63 5.46 2.87 2.50
N PHE A 64 4.71 2.15 3.31
CA PHE A 64 5.28 1.20 4.24
C PHE A 64 5.86 0.02 3.47
N LEU A 65 7.01 -0.48 3.91
CA LEU A 65 7.74 -1.57 3.29
C LEU A 65 7.78 -2.75 4.24
N GLY A 66 7.60 -3.95 3.72
CA GLY A 66 7.58 -5.17 4.53
C GLY A 66 8.05 -6.39 3.78
N ASN A 67 7.89 -7.56 4.39
CA ASN A 67 8.20 -8.84 3.78
C ASN A 67 7.19 -9.90 4.22
N ASP A 68 6.76 -10.73 3.28
CA ASP A 68 5.95 -11.92 3.55
C ASP A 68 6.61 -13.14 2.93
N ALA A 69 7.16 -14.02 3.78
CA ALA A 69 7.84 -15.25 3.37
C ALA A 69 8.88 -15.05 2.24
N GLY A 70 9.69 -13.99 2.33
CA GLY A 70 10.68 -13.64 1.31
C GLY A 70 10.15 -12.71 0.21
N ARG A 71 8.83 -12.50 0.10
CA ARG A 71 8.25 -11.58 -0.87
C ARG A 71 8.26 -10.14 -0.35
N PRO A 72 8.90 -9.19 -1.04
CA PRO A 72 8.86 -7.78 -0.64
C PRO A 72 7.44 -7.24 -0.75
N LEU A 73 7.01 -6.46 0.25
CA LEU A 73 5.71 -5.83 0.30
C LEU A 73 5.84 -4.31 0.27
N ALA A 74 4.90 -3.64 -0.37
CA ALA A 74 4.68 -2.21 -0.23
C ALA A 74 3.20 -1.94 0.03
N TRP A 75 2.88 -1.13 1.04
CA TRP A 75 1.49 -0.87 1.38
C TRP A 75 1.26 0.50 2.01
N HIS A 76 0.01 0.94 2.00
CA HIS A 76 -0.43 2.15 2.69
C HIS A 76 -1.88 2.03 3.14
N THR A 77 -2.24 2.76 4.19
CA THR A 77 -3.64 2.90 4.65
C THR A 77 -4.14 4.31 4.44
N GLY A 78 -5.42 4.46 4.15
CA GLY A 78 -6.12 5.75 4.20
C GLY A 78 -7.11 5.77 5.35
N LEU A 79 -7.30 6.95 5.95
CA LEU A 79 -8.36 7.19 6.93
C LEU A 79 -9.00 8.55 6.61
N TRP A 80 -10.32 8.55 6.61
CA TRP A 80 -11.16 9.71 6.70
C TRP A 80 -12.02 9.52 7.94
N ASP A 81 -11.63 10.17 9.05
CA ASP A 81 -12.16 9.88 10.38
C ASP A 81 -13.69 9.77 10.39
N GLY A 82 -14.19 8.61 10.84
CA GLY A 82 -15.61 8.33 10.98
C GLY A 82 -16.38 8.12 9.66
N GLN A 83 -15.70 8.05 8.51
CA GLN A 83 -16.35 7.95 7.20
C GLN A 83 -15.77 6.84 6.32
N TYR A 84 -14.45 6.86 6.08
CA TYR A 84 -13.83 5.99 5.09
C TYR A 84 -12.48 5.48 5.54
N SER A 85 -12.14 4.26 5.14
CA SER A 85 -10.78 3.75 5.26
C SER A 85 -10.36 3.00 4.00
N ALA A 86 -9.05 2.84 3.84
CA ALA A 86 -8.48 2.13 2.71
C ALA A 86 -7.29 1.28 3.13
N LEU A 87 -7.10 0.15 2.43
CA LEU A 87 -5.87 -0.62 2.42
C LEU A 87 -5.44 -0.81 0.96
N TYR A 88 -4.21 -0.40 0.66
CA TYR A 88 -3.56 -0.65 -0.60
C TYR A 88 -2.29 -1.44 -0.31
N LEU A 89 -2.28 -2.72 -0.66
CA LEU A 89 -1.17 -3.64 -0.43
C LEU A 89 -0.67 -4.21 -1.75
N LYS A 90 0.64 -4.23 -1.91
CA LYS A 90 1.33 -4.78 -3.08
C LYS A 90 2.31 -5.86 -2.63
N VAL A 91 2.20 -7.03 -3.24
CA VAL A 91 3.28 -8.02 -3.27
C VAL A 91 4.17 -7.65 -4.44
N LEU A 92 5.38 -7.20 -4.14
CA LEU A 92 6.39 -6.88 -5.12
C LEU A 92 7.03 -8.21 -5.56
N GLY A 93 6.81 -8.58 -6.81
CA GLY A 93 7.41 -9.75 -7.45
C GLY A 93 8.51 -9.34 -8.41
N GLU A 94 9.57 -10.15 -8.52
CA GLU A 94 10.61 -9.96 -9.54
C GLU A 94 9.99 -10.08 -10.93
N THR A 95 9.16 -11.11 -11.11
CA THR A 95 8.43 -11.34 -12.35
C THR A 95 7.00 -10.78 -12.29
N PRO A 96 6.40 -10.40 -13.43
CA PRO A 96 5.00 -9.98 -13.48
C PRO A 96 4.01 -11.01 -12.91
N ALA A 97 4.29 -12.31 -13.03
CA ALA A 97 3.42 -13.38 -12.56
C ALA A 97 3.41 -13.58 -11.04
N GLU A 98 4.34 -12.95 -10.32
CA GLU A 98 4.44 -12.96 -8.85
C GLU A 98 3.86 -11.69 -8.22
N ARG A 99 3.62 -10.66 -9.02
CA ARG A 99 3.06 -9.39 -8.56
C ARG A 99 1.59 -9.55 -8.27
N LEU A 100 1.19 -9.15 -7.07
CA LEU A 100 -0.20 -9.11 -6.65
C LEU A 100 -0.50 -7.77 -6.01
N THR A 101 -1.73 -7.30 -6.16
CA THR A 101 -2.20 -6.08 -5.53
C THR A 101 -3.57 -6.32 -4.91
N LEU A 102 -3.74 -5.89 -3.66
CA LEU A 102 -5.00 -5.80 -2.95
C LEU A 102 -5.35 -4.32 -2.77
N ILE A 103 -6.54 -3.92 -3.22
CA ILE A 103 -7.12 -2.60 -2.98
C ILE A 103 -8.46 -2.82 -2.28
N LEU A 104 -8.59 -2.34 -1.05
CA LEU A 104 -9.82 -2.35 -0.27
C LEU A 104 -10.19 -0.93 0.09
N LEU A 105 -11.46 -0.59 -0.11
CA LEU A 105 -12.08 0.66 0.32
C LEU A 105 -13.29 0.32 1.17
N ALA A 106 -13.46 1.00 2.30
CA ALA A 106 -14.59 0.81 3.18
C ALA A 106 -15.22 2.15 3.57
N ASN A 107 -16.53 2.14 3.74
CA ASN A 107 -17.33 3.22 4.36
C ASN A 107 -17.41 3.05 5.89
N SER A 108 -16.27 2.71 6.49
CA SER A 108 -16.05 2.59 7.93
C SER A 108 -14.56 2.69 8.21
N ASP A 109 -14.16 2.77 9.48
CA ASP A 109 -12.74 2.87 9.87
C ASP A 109 -12.06 1.50 10.02
N ALA A 110 -12.76 0.41 9.71
CA ALA A 110 -12.34 -0.96 10.01
C ALA A 110 -11.07 -1.43 9.27
N LEU A 111 -10.66 -0.78 8.17
CA LEU A 111 -9.43 -1.13 7.47
C LEU A 111 -8.18 -0.48 8.09
N LYS A 112 -8.36 0.45 9.03
CA LYS A 112 -7.26 1.19 9.66
C LYS A 112 -6.84 0.56 10.99
N TRP A 113 -5.54 0.51 11.20
CA TRP A 113 -4.91 0.21 12.50
C TRP A 113 -3.81 1.23 12.81
N ASN A 114 -3.25 1.19 14.02
CA ASN A 114 -2.12 2.04 14.37
C ASN A 114 -0.88 1.64 13.55
N THR A 115 -0.40 2.56 12.71
CA THR A 115 0.74 2.35 11.82
C THR A 115 1.84 3.33 12.19
N ARG A 116 2.99 2.80 12.61
CA ARG A 116 4.17 3.61 12.87
C ARG A 116 5.19 3.42 11.76
N LEU A 117 5.84 4.51 11.37
CA LEU A 117 6.85 4.52 10.30
C LEU A 117 8.05 3.61 10.60
N ASP A 118 8.34 3.35 11.87
CA ASP A 118 9.43 2.49 12.35
C ASP A 118 9.06 1.00 12.41
N GLU A 119 7.78 0.65 12.20
CA GLU A 119 7.29 -0.72 12.40
C GLU A 119 6.68 -1.34 11.13
N ALA A 120 5.88 -0.58 10.38
CA ALA A 120 5.21 -1.06 9.17
C ALA A 120 4.41 -2.39 9.34
N ALA A 121 3.93 -2.68 10.56
CA ALA A 121 3.24 -3.92 10.95
C ALA A 121 1.95 -4.22 10.14
N VAL A 122 2.11 -4.79 8.95
CA VAL A 122 1.02 -5.15 8.02
C VAL A 122 0.22 -6.35 8.50
N GLU A 123 0.87 -7.25 9.24
CA GLU A 123 0.30 -8.46 9.84
C GLU A 123 -0.79 -8.15 10.88
N ARG A 124 -0.86 -6.91 11.37
CA ARG A 124 -1.96 -6.45 12.23
C ARG A 124 -3.28 -6.30 11.48
N SER A 125 -3.25 -6.26 10.15
CA SER A 125 -4.46 -6.24 9.34
C SER A 125 -4.93 -7.68 9.08
N PRO A 126 -6.13 -8.07 9.57
CA PRO A 126 -6.68 -9.39 9.26
C PRO A 126 -6.95 -9.56 7.76
N TYR A 127 -7.24 -8.47 7.05
CA TYR A 127 -7.47 -8.47 5.61
C TYR A 127 -6.19 -8.69 4.82
N ALA A 128 -5.09 -8.05 5.22
CA ALA A 128 -3.78 -8.28 4.60
C ALA A 128 -3.33 -9.72 4.82
N THR A 129 -3.45 -10.22 6.05
CA THR A 129 -3.07 -11.59 6.41
C THR A 129 -3.89 -12.61 5.61
N ALA A 130 -5.22 -12.47 5.58
CA ALA A 130 -6.07 -13.37 4.80
C ALA A 130 -5.74 -13.35 3.30
N PHE A 131 -5.40 -12.18 2.74
CA PHE A 131 -4.97 -12.08 1.35
C PHE A 131 -3.63 -12.80 1.08
N LEU A 132 -2.63 -12.57 1.93
CA LEU A 132 -1.31 -13.20 1.78
C LEU A 132 -1.38 -14.73 1.96
N GLU A 133 -2.24 -15.21 2.85
CA GLU A 133 -2.54 -16.64 3.04
C GLU A 133 -3.28 -17.26 1.84
N ALA A 134 -4.24 -16.53 1.26
CA ALA A 134 -4.97 -16.99 0.08
C ALA A 134 -4.08 -17.05 -1.18
N PHE A 135 -3.03 -16.23 -1.22
CA PHE A 135 -2.07 -16.18 -2.32
C PHE A 135 -0.63 -16.36 -1.78
N PRO A 136 -0.26 -17.56 -1.30
CA PRO A 136 1.04 -17.78 -0.67
C PRO A 136 2.18 -17.71 -1.68
N ALA A 137 3.40 -17.48 -1.19
CA ALA A 137 4.60 -17.58 -2.01
C ALA A 137 4.71 -18.98 -2.64
N ARG A 138 5.00 -19.06 -3.94
CA ARG A 138 5.24 -20.36 -4.59
C ARG A 138 6.48 -20.98 -3.93
N ARG A 139 6.35 -22.21 -3.44
CA ARG A 139 7.51 -22.96 -2.95
C ARG A 139 8.43 -23.27 -4.13
N SER A 140 9.68 -22.83 -4.07
CA SER A 140 10.71 -23.32 -4.97
C SER A 140 10.82 -24.84 -4.82
N PRO A 141 10.90 -25.62 -5.92
CA PRO A 141 11.23 -27.03 -5.83
C PRO A 141 12.60 -27.16 -5.14
N ARG A 142 12.69 -28.06 -4.15
CA ARG A 142 13.97 -28.46 -3.58
C ARG A 142 14.81 -29.22 -4.59
#